data_AF-A0A954G0E1-F1
#
_entry.id   AF-A0A954G0E1-F1
#
_cell.length_a   1.000
_cell.length_b   1.000
_cell.length_c   1.000
_cell.angle_alpha   90.00
_cell.angle_beta   90.00
_cell.angle_gamma   90.00
#
_symmetry.space_group_name_H-M   'P 1'
#
loop_
_entity.id
_entity.type
_entity.pdbx_description
1 polymer ?
#
loop_
_entity_poly.entity_id
_entity_poly.type
_entity_poly.pdbx_seq_one_letter_code
_entity_poly.pdbx_strand_id
1 'polypeptide(L)' 'LDAPGVVNTPTPPHWELYDLKQDPHEMQNVIADPAYAPIVKQLKQQLQQLKQQVRDTDERYPELKARRDAS' A
#
# COMPACT_ATOMS: atom_id res chain seq x y z
N LEU A 1 -10.96 11.86 -23.40
CA LEU A 1 -11.07 10.39 -23.54
C LEU A 1 -12.21 9.99 -22.62
N ASP A 2 -13.46 10.13 -23.06
CA ASP A 2 -14.63 9.91 -22.20
C ASP A 2 -15.42 8.73 -22.75
N ALA A 3 -15.01 7.52 -22.33
CA ALA A 3 -15.74 6.30 -22.63
C ALA A 3 -16.96 6.21 -21.70
N PRO A 4 -18.19 6.00 -22.24
CA PRO A 4 -19.37 5.82 -21.41
C PRO A 4 -19.24 4.52 -20.60
N GLY A 5 -19.21 4.64 -19.27
CA GLY A 5 -19.02 3.52 -18.34
C GLY A 5 -17.95 3.75 -17.27
N VAL A 6 -17.16 4.83 -17.37
CA VAL A 6 -16.22 5.21 -16.30
C VAL A 6 -17.01 5.73 -15.10
N VAL A 7 -17.22 4.85 -14.13
CA VAL A 7 -17.56 5.26 -12.76
C VAL A 7 -16.33 5.94 -12.18
N ASN A 8 -16.37 7.27 -12.02
CA ASN A 8 -15.36 8.07 -11.33
C ASN A 8 -15.40 7.86 -9.80
N THR A 9 -15.64 6.64 -9.34
CA THR A 9 -15.61 6.28 -7.92
C THR A 9 -14.17 5.93 -7.54
N PRO A 10 -13.52 6.69 -6.64
CA PRO A 10 -12.19 6.35 -6.18
C PRO A 10 -12.20 4.98 -5.51
N THR A 11 -11.30 4.09 -5.92
CA THR A 11 -11.08 2.83 -5.20
C THR A 11 -10.52 3.17 -3.81
N PRO A 12 -11.05 2.60 -2.72
CA PRO A 12 -10.48 2.81 -1.40
C PRO A 12 -9.00 2.44 -1.39
N PRO A 13 -8.12 3.17 -0.70
CA PRO A 13 -6.73 2.76 -0.58
C PRO A 13 -6.66 1.39 0.09
N HIS A 14 -5.70 0.53 -0.26
CA HIS A 14 -5.45 -0.76 0.41
C HIS A 14 -3.96 -1.09 0.47
N TRP A 15 -3.58 -1.92 1.43
CA TRP A 15 -2.23 -2.48 1.54
C TRP A 15 -2.24 -3.89 0.96
N GLU A 16 -1.17 -4.22 0.25
CA GLU A 16 -0.94 -5.55 -0.30
C GLU A 16 0.50 -5.94 0.02
N LEU A 17 0.72 -7.22 0.27
CA LEU A 17 2.04 -7.80 0.45
C LEU A 17 2.08 -9.12 -0.28
N TYR A 18 3.13 -9.33 -1.08
CA TYR A 18 3.37 -10.55 -1.82
C TYR A 18 4.74 -11.11 -1.43
N ASP A 19 4.79 -12.42 -1.17
CA ASP A 19 6.07 -13.12 -1.03
C ASP A 19 6.55 -13.56 -2.41
N LEU A 20 7.40 -12.76 -3.05
CA LEU A 20 7.88 -13.05 -4.40
C LEU A 20 8.71 -14.34 -4.52
N LYS A 21 9.20 -14.90 -3.40
CA LYS A 21 9.91 -16.19 -3.43
C LYS A 21 8.95 -17.36 -3.53
N GLN A 22 7.78 -17.25 -2.89
CA GLN A 22 6.76 -18.30 -2.86
C GLN A 22 5.67 -18.08 -3.92
N ASP A 23 5.41 -16.83 -4.28
CA ASP A 23 4.39 -16.34 -5.20
C ASP A 23 5.01 -15.37 -6.22
N PRO A 24 5.79 -15.89 -7.18
CA PRO A 24 6.47 -15.07 -8.19
C PRO A 24 5.50 -14.39 -9.18
N HIS A 25 4.21 -14.72 -9.11
CA HIS A 25 3.16 -14.15 -9.96
C HIS A 25 2.21 -13.23 -9.19
N GLU A 26 2.50 -12.92 -7.93
CA GLU A 26 1.75 -11.94 -7.10
C GLU A 26 0.24 -12.23 -7.05
N MET A 27 -0.12 -13.52 -7.00
CA MET A 27 -1.50 -13.98 -7.01
C MET A 27 -2.12 -14.00 -5.60
N GLN A 28 -1.31 -14.03 -4.54
CA GLN A 28 -1.75 -14.19 -3.16
C GLN A 28 -1.29 -13.02 -2.29
N ASN A 29 -2.25 -12.15 -1.93
CA ASN A 29 -2.01 -11.10 -0.94
C ASN A 29 -1.92 -11.69 0.48
N VAL A 30 -0.74 -11.63 1.09
CA VAL A 30 -0.44 -12.15 2.43
C VAL A 30 -0.40 -11.07 3.52
N ILE A 31 -0.85 -9.83 3.23
CA ILE A 31 -0.78 -8.70 4.18
C ILE A 31 -1.47 -8.97 5.53
N ALA A 32 -2.51 -9.82 5.53
CA ALA A 32 -3.30 -10.16 6.71
C ALA A 32 -2.78 -11.40 7.46
N ASP A 33 -1.77 -12.10 6.92
CA ASP A 33 -1.20 -13.28 7.56
C ASP A 33 -0.29 -12.85 8.74
N PRO A 34 -0.60 -13.29 9.98
CA PRO A 34 0.20 -12.96 11.16
C PRO A 34 1.68 -13.35 11.06
N ALA A 35 2.02 -14.37 10.27
CA ALA A 35 3.41 -14.79 10.05
C ALA A 35 4.26 -13.68 9.41
N TYR A 36 3.63 -12.80 8.62
CA TYR A 36 4.30 -11.69 7.93
C TYR A 36 4.27 -10.37 8.72
N ALA A 37 3.61 -10.33 9.89
CA ALA A 37 3.48 -9.08 10.67
C ALA A 37 4.82 -8.37 10.96
N PRO A 38 5.94 -9.06 11.30
CA PRO A 38 7.23 -8.40 11.46
C PRO A 38 7.75 -7.75 10.17
N ILE A 39 7.58 -8.43 9.03
CA ILE A 39 7.99 -7.96 7.70
C ILE A 39 7.14 -6.76 7.28
N VAL A 40 5.83 -6.81 7.50
CA VAL A 40 4.91 -5.69 7.23
C VAL A 40 5.36 -4.44 7.96
N LYS A 41 5.69 -4.55 9.26
CA LYS A 41 6.16 -3.42 10.06
C LYS A 41 7.46 -2.85 9.49
N GLN A 42 8.42 -3.70 9.16
CA GLN A 42 9.70 -3.27 8.58
C GLN A 42 9.50 -2.55 7.24
N LEU A 43 8.72 -3.12 6.33
CA LEU A 43 8.49 -2.54 4.99
C LEU A 43 7.75 -1.21 5.07
N LYS A 44 6.75 -1.07 5.95
CA LYS A 44 6.07 0.21 6.19
C LYS A 44 7.04 1.28 6.69
N GLN A 45 7.96 0.93 7.59
CA GLN A 45 8.99 1.85 8.08
C GLN A 45 9.96 2.27 6.97
N GLN A 46 10.43 1.32 6.16
CA GLN A 46 11.31 1.61 5.02
C GLN A 46 10.63 2.51 3.99
N LEU A 47 9.35 2.25 3.68
CA LEU A 47 8.55 3.08 2.79
C LEU A 47 8.42 4.51 3.32
N GLN A 48 8.12 4.68 4.61
CA GLN A 48 8.02 6.01 5.22
C GLN A 48 9.34 6.78 5.14
N GLN A 49 10.47 6.12 5.43
CA GLN A 49 11.79 6.71 5.32
C GLN A 49 12.10 7.13 3.88
N LEU A 50 11.80 6.27 2.90
CA LEU A 50 12.02 6.55 1.49
C LEU A 50 11.20 7.77 1.01
N LYS A 51 9.91 7.83 1.36
CA LYS A 51 9.03 8.98 1.08
C LYS A 51 9.61 10.29 1.60
N GLN A 52 10.15 10.29 2.82
CA GLN A 52 10.81 11.46 3.39
C GLN A 52 12.08 11.84 2.61
N GLN A 53 12.91 10.85 2.24
CA GLN A 53 14.15 11.07 1.49
C GLN A 53 13.89 11.73 0.13
N VAL A 54 12.85 11.30 -0.58
CA VAL A 54 12.50 11.83 -1.92
C VAL A 54 11.53 13.02 -1.87
N ARG A 55 11.12 13.45 -0.66
CA ARG A 55 10.14 14.53 -0.42
C ARG A 55 8.76 14.27 -1.04
N ASP A 56 8.38 13.01 -1.15
CA ASP A 56 7.06 12.55 -1.63
C ASP A 56 6.21 12.12 -0.43
N THR A 57 5.76 13.09 0.35
CA THR A 57 5.00 12.85 1.58
C THR A 57 3.49 12.74 1.32
N ASP A 58 2.80 11.99 2.18
CA ASP A 58 1.34 11.77 2.09
C ASP A 58 0.49 13.02 2.42
N GLU A 59 1.10 14.19 2.62
CA GLU A 59 0.43 15.42 3.06
C GLU A 59 -0.68 15.87 2.11
N ARG A 60 -0.53 15.56 0.82
CA ARG A 60 -1.49 15.92 -0.23
C ARG A 60 -2.64 14.91 -0.36
N TYR A 61 -2.58 13.78 0.34
CA TYR A 61 -3.51 12.65 0.21
C TYR A 61 -4.04 12.22 1.59
N PRO A 62 -5.10 12.88 2.10
CA PRO A 62 -5.67 12.60 3.42
C PRO A 62 -6.01 11.13 3.67
N GLU A 63 -6.47 10.41 2.66
CA GLU A 63 -6.82 9.00 2.69
C GLU A 63 -5.61 8.09 2.91
N LEU A 64 -4.46 8.42 2.31
CA LEU A 64 -3.20 7.70 2.52
C LEU A 64 -2.64 8.01 3.92
N LYS A 65 -2.70 9.28 4.32
CA LYS A 65 -2.30 9.72 5.66
C LYS A 65 -3.11 8.99 6.74
N ALA A 66 -4.42 8.89 6.59
CA ALA A 66 -5.29 8.20 7.53
C ALA A 66 -4.95 6.69 7.65
N ARG A 67 -4.71 6.01 6.52
CA ARG A 67 -4.32 4.58 6.54
C ARG A 67 -2.95 4.33 7.15
N ARG A 68 -2.00 5.24 6.95
CA ARG A 68 -0.69 5.19 7.59
C ARG A 68 -0.82 5.33 9.11
N ASP A 69 -1.60 6.31 9.56
CA ASP A 69 -1.77 6.59 10.99
C ASP A 69 -2.56 5.47 11.72
N ALA A 70 -3.31 4.65 10.98
CA ALA A 70 -4.05 3.48 11.49
C ALA A 70 -3.25 2.15 11.47
N SER A 71 -1.98 2.17 11.04
CA SER A 71 -1.13 0.99 10.83
C SER A 71 -0.10 0.74 11.93
#